data_AF-A0A6P6XE53-F1
#
_entry.id   AF-A0A6P6XE53-F1
#
_cell.length_a   1.000
_cell.length_b   1.000
_cell.length_c   1.000
_cell.angle_alpha   90.00
_cell.angle_beta   90.00
_cell.angle_gamma   90.00
#
_symmetry.space_group_name_H-M   'P 1'
#
loop_
_entity.id
_entity.type
_entity.pdbx_description
1 polymer ?
#
loop_
_entity_poly.entity_id
_entity_poly.type
_entity_poly.pdbx_seq_one_letter_code
_entity_poly.pdbx_strand_id
1 'polypeptide(L)'
;MERFFKPKRVRSGESSNEPNISEPVQNQSCVELNLNDIVSDPGLRKSVEKFDISLRDHVRREYLTRGPCQPIGHMYPKTSFGKQHRSFQDSWYQKFVWLEYSISKDAAFCFWCFLFKTQNKGGRYAEDAFTKTGFNNWKKAMERFNEHIGAVNSCHNDARIQFESFQDQRHSVSNVLRSCGREIDIAYRTRLTAALDVTRFLLKQGLAFRGNDESTSSSNRGNFLELFEWYSQRNTEIFEVVNQNAPANNQLTSPMIQKELAHACASEITSVIINDIGDNYFSLIVDESRDSSVKEQMGVILRYVNKEGRVIERFLAIVHVSDTTSLCLKDAIDSLFAQHGLSLSKLRGQGYDGASNMRGEFNGLKALILQENPYAMYIHCFAHQLQLVIVAVAKGNIIVSEFFVYVSMIVNLTGVSCKRRDQLRQIEHDKIVTLLDSGDIISGKGKNQETSLARPGDTRWGSHYLTLLRLSSMWASVIGILGNIQDDASTSDNRVFIGNHK
;
A
#
# COMPACT_ATOMS: atom_id res chain seq x y z
N MET A 1 15.97 -47.89 -12.92
CA MET A 1 16.09 -47.17 -11.63
C MET A 1 14.69 -47.01 -11.02
N GLU A 2 14.03 -48.14 -10.76
CA GLU A 2 12.69 -48.20 -10.18
C GLU A 2 12.79 -48.89 -8.82
N ARG A 3 13.03 -48.09 -7.79
CA ARG A 3 12.74 -48.36 -6.37
C ARG A 3 12.66 -46.95 -5.76
N PHE A 4 11.56 -46.42 -5.22
CA PHE A 4 10.57 -46.98 -4.34
C PHE A 4 9.34 -46.05 -4.36
N PHE A 5 8.17 -46.55 -4.72
CA PHE A 5 6.89 -45.98 -4.27
C PHE A 5 6.02 -47.15 -3.80
N LYS A 6 5.83 -47.26 -2.48
CA LYS A 6 4.64 -47.86 -1.89
C LYS A 6 4.21 -47.06 -0.66
N PRO A 7 2.89 -46.83 -0.48
CA PRO A 7 2.34 -45.94 0.54
C PRO A 7 1.99 -46.69 1.83
N LYS A 8 2.06 -46.02 2.99
CA LYS A 8 1.08 -46.23 4.08
C LYS A 8 1.13 -45.21 5.22
N ARG A 9 -0.10 -44.85 5.61
CA ARG A 9 -0.66 -44.53 6.94
C ARG A 9 -0.54 -43.11 7.50
N VAL A 10 -1.69 -42.46 7.46
CA VAL A 10 -2.17 -41.36 8.30
C VAL A 10 -1.98 -41.64 9.79
N ARG A 11 -1.40 -40.67 10.52
CA ARG A 11 -1.90 -40.20 11.82
C ARG A 11 -1.34 -38.81 12.17
N SER A 12 -2.28 -37.86 12.24
CA SER A 12 -2.41 -36.73 13.18
C SER A 12 -1.21 -35.80 13.46
N GLY A 13 -1.40 -34.53 13.08
CA GLY A 13 -0.97 -33.37 13.86
C GLY A 13 0.16 -32.55 13.24
N GLU A 14 -0.19 -31.45 12.57
CA GLU A 14 0.27 -30.07 12.87
C GLU A 14 -0.01 -29.13 11.68
N SER A 15 -0.49 -27.94 12.02
CA SER A 15 -1.27 -27.01 11.20
C SER A 15 -0.45 -26.14 10.25
N SER A 16 -0.84 -26.12 8.97
CA SER A 16 -0.50 -25.06 8.01
C SER A 16 -1.40 -23.84 8.24
N ASN A 17 -0.80 -22.70 8.60
CA ASN A 17 -1.46 -21.40 8.59
C ASN A 17 -1.50 -20.86 7.15
N GLU A 18 -2.65 -20.97 6.51
CA GLU A 18 -3.04 -20.11 5.38
C GLU A 18 -3.91 -18.95 5.91
N PRO A 19 -3.75 -17.71 5.41
CA PRO A 19 -4.59 -16.60 5.83
C PRO A 19 -5.97 -16.73 5.21
N ASN A 20 -6.96 -17.04 6.05
CA ASN A 20 -8.36 -16.99 5.69
C ASN A 20 -8.74 -15.57 5.26
N ILE A 21 -9.12 -15.45 3.99
CA ILE A 21 -9.83 -14.30 3.43
C ILE A 21 -11.16 -14.22 4.16
N SER A 22 -11.33 -13.18 4.98
CA SER A 22 -12.56 -12.91 5.70
C SER A 22 -13.70 -12.62 4.72
N GLU A 23 -14.69 -13.50 4.70
CA GLU A 23 -16.02 -13.24 4.15
C GLU A 23 -16.61 -11.95 4.77
N PRO A 24 -17.47 -11.22 4.03
CA PRO A 24 -18.08 -10.01 4.54
C PRO A 24 -18.97 -10.35 5.73
N VAL A 25 -18.69 -9.70 6.86
CA VAL A 25 -19.47 -9.78 8.09
C VAL A 25 -20.94 -9.50 7.76
N GLN A 26 -21.76 -10.55 7.82
CA GLN A 26 -23.21 -10.43 7.80
C GLN A 26 -23.65 -9.49 8.92
N ASN A 27 -24.48 -8.51 8.56
CA ASN A 27 -25.14 -7.56 9.45
C ASN A 27 -25.48 -8.18 10.82
N GLN A 28 -24.78 -7.76 11.87
CA GLN A 28 -25.32 -7.85 13.22
C GLN A 28 -26.63 -7.08 13.21
N SER A 29 -27.75 -7.77 13.37
CA SER A 29 -29.04 -7.15 13.62
C SER A 29 -28.88 -6.19 14.80
N CYS A 30 -28.98 -4.89 14.55
CA CYS A 30 -29.05 -3.90 15.61
C CYS A 30 -30.27 -4.26 16.47
N VAL A 31 -30.06 -4.67 17.72
CA VAL A 31 -31.18 -4.86 18.65
C VAL A 31 -31.77 -3.48 18.89
N GLU A 32 -32.94 -3.19 18.31
CA GLU A 32 -33.59 -1.90 18.49
C GLU A 32 -34.28 -1.83 19.86
N LEU A 33 -34.12 -0.69 20.54
CA LEU A 33 -34.81 -0.43 21.80
C LEU A 33 -36.27 -0.08 21.54
N ASN A 34 -37.19 -0.89 22.06
CA ASN A 34 -38.60 -0.56 22.07
C ASN A 34 -38.88 0.53 23.12
N LEU A 35 -39.22 1.74 22.67
CA LEU A 35 -39.50 2.88 23.54
C LEU A 35 -40.69 2.66 24.50
N ASN A 36 -41.57 1.70 24.20
CA ASN A 36 -42.68 1.31 25.07
C ASN A 36 -42.21 0.57 26.34
N ASP A 37 -40.99 0.01 26.33
CA ASP A 37 -40.41 -0.65 27.51
C ASP A 37 -39.85 0.34 28.53
N ILE A 38 -39.77 1.64 28.17
CA ILE A 38 -39.32 2.71 29.03
C ILE A 38 -40.53 3.38 29.67
N VAL A 39 -40.76 3.08 30.95
CA VAL A 39 -41.89 3.60 31.72
C VAL A 39 -41.39 4.64 32.72
N SER A 40 -41.98 5.83 32.74
CA SER A 40 -41.53 6.91 33.63
C SER A 40 -41.85 6.65 35.10
N ASP A 41 -42.98 6.01 35.43
CA ASP A 41 -43.35 5.71 36.81
C ASP A 41 -42.32 4.77 37.45
N PRO A 42 -41.64 5.20 38.54
CA PRO A 42 -40.55 4.44 39.14
C PRO A 42 -41.01 3.13 39.80
N GLY A 43 -42.30 3.02 40.13
CA GLY A 43 -42.90 1.79 40.65
C GLY A 43 -43.18 0.74 39.57
N LEU A 44 -43.32 1.13 38.31
CA LEU A 44 -43.66 0.25 37.18
C LEU A 44 -42.48 -0.04 36.25
N ARG A 45 -41.42 0.78 36.30
CA ARG A 45 -40.29 0.67 35.39
C ARG A 45 -39.43 -0.58 35.62
N LYS A 46 -38.90 -1.11 34.52
CA LYS A 46 -37.97 -2.24 34.51
C LYS A 46 -36.57 -1.77 34.92
N SER A 47 -35.88 -2.53 35.78
CA SER A 47 -34.48 -2.26 36.14
C SER A 47 -33.57 -2.22 34.91
N VAL A 48 -32.63 -1.27 34.86
CA VAL A 48 -31.64 -1.13 33.78
C VAL A 48 -30.84 -2.41 33.57
N GLU A 49 -30.56 -3.17 34.64
CA GLU A 49 -29.83 -4.45 34.58
C GLU A 49 -30.58 -5.54 33.81
N LYS A 50 -31.91 -5.44 33.69
CA LYS A 50 -32.74 -6.41 32.94
C LYS A 50 -32.79 -6.14 31.43
N PHE A 51 -32.12 -5.08 30.95
CA PHE A 51 -31.91 -4.82 29.53
C PHE A 51 -30.58 -5.43 29.08
N ASP A 52 -30.48 -5.76 27.79
CA ASP A 52 -29.24 -6.25 27.17
C ASP A 52 -28.09 -5.28 27.40
N ILE A 53 -26.88 -5.81 27.63
CA ILE A 53 -25.68 -5.01 27.96
C ILE A 53 -25.44 -3.91 26.93
N SER A 54 -25.64 -4.19 25.64
CA SER A 54 -25.46 -3.23 24.54
C SER A 54 -26.46 -2.06 24.57
N LEU A 55 -27.60 -2.25 25.23
CA LEU A 55 -28.70 -1.30 25.27
C LEU A 55 -28.76 -0.45 26.53
N ARG A 56 -28.08 -0.86 27.60
CA ARG A 56 -28.21 -0.22 28.94
C ARG A 56 -27.90 1.27 28.93
N ASP A 57 -26.90 1.69 28.16
CA ASP A 57 -26.53 3.12 28.08
C ASP A 57 -27.55 3.92 27.27
N HIS A 58 -28.13 3.33 26.22
CA HIS A 58 -29.20 3.99 25.47
C HIS A 58 -30.49 4.08 26.31
N VAL A 59 -30.81 3.04 27.09
CA VAL A 59 -31.88 3.06 28.11
C VAL A 59 -31.66 4.18 29.13
N ARG A 60 -30.43 4.31 29.67
CA ARG A 60 -30.09 5.40 30.60
C ARG A 60 -30.32 6.76 29.95
N ARG A 61 -29.88 6.97 28.72
CA ARG A 61 -30.08 8.22 27.96
C ARG A 61 -31.55 8.56 27.75
N GLU A 62 -32.39 7.56 27.49
CA GLU A 62 -33.83 7.78 27.33
C GLU A 62 -34.48 8.20 28.66
N TYR A 63 -34.16 7.54 29.77
CA TYR A 63 -34.61 7.98 31.10
C TYR A 63 -34.12 9.39 31.45
N LEU A 64 -32.85 9.70 31.12
CA LEU A 64 -32.27 11.04 31.28
C LEU A 64 -33.04 12.11 30.50
N THR A 65 -33.47 11.80 29.28
CA THR A 65 -34.24 12.72 28.43
C THR A 65 -35.62 13.01 29.03
N ARG A 66 -36.24 12.00 29.65
CA ARG A 66 -37.56 12.12 30.31
C ARG A 66 -37.48 12.79 31.69
N GLY A 67 -36.32 12.73 32.33
CA GLY A 67 -36.09 13.28 33.66
C GLY A 67 -36.74 12.47 34.80
N PRO A 68 -36.55 12.91 36.05
CA PRO A 68 -37.15 12.26 37.21
C PRO A 68 -38.68 12.35 37.19
N CYS A 69 -39.37 11.27 37.55
CA CYS A 69 -40.83 11.25 37.63
C CYS A 69 -41.33 12.01 38.87
N GLN A 70 -41.74 13.27 38.65
CA GLN A 70 -42.19 14.20 39.70
C GLN A 70 -43.61 14.72 39.41
N PRO A 71 -44.65 13.88 39.55
CA PRO A 71 -46.02 14.32 39.34
C PRO A 71 -46.41 15.39 40.40
N ILE A 72 -47.02 16.49 39.95
CA ILE A 72 -47.48 17.63 40.77
C ILE A 72 -49.00 17.77 40.57
N GLY A 73 -49.73 18.23 41.61
CA GLY A 73 -51.16 18.56 41.50
C GLY A 73 -52.11 17.36 41.55
N HIS A 74 -51.63 16.19 41.95
CA HIS A 74 -52.46 15.01 42.20
C HIS A 74 -52.69 14.80 43.70
N MET A 75 -53.75 14.09 44.07
CA MET A 75 -54.02 13.77 45.46
C MET A 75 -53.10 12.68 45.98
N TYR A 76 -52.18 13.04 46.89
CA TYR A 76 -51.36 12.07 47.60
C TYR A 76 -52.19 11.31 48.65
N PRO A 77 -52.21 9.97 48.62
CA PRO A 77 -52.89 9.16 49.63
C PRO A 77 -52.40 9.49 51.06
N LYS A 78 -53.34 9.51 52.01
CA LYS A 78 -53.04 9.75 53.42
C LYS A 78 -52.89 8.42 54.15
N THR A 79 -51.67 8.14 54.61
CA THR A 79 -51.36 6.95 55.41
C THR A 79 -51.44 7.28 56.89
N SER A 80 -52.10 6.43 57.67
CA SER A 80 -52.24 6.59 59.12
C SER A 80 -50.95 6.18 59.85
N PHE A 81 -50.34 7.10 60.57
CA PHE A 81 -49.20 6.87 61.46
C PHE A 81 -49.61 7.17 62.90
N GLY A 82 -50.20 6.19 63.57
CA GLY A 82 -50.83 6.39 64.87
C GLY A 82 -52.05 7.30 64.74
N LYS A 83 -52.07 8.43 65.47
CA LYS A 83 -53.17 9.41 65.43
C LYS A 83 -53.05 10.44 64.29
N GLN A 84 -51.95 10.44 63.53
CA GLN A 84 -51.68 11.44 62.49
C GLN A 84 -51.80 10.81 61.11
N HIS A 85 -52.45 11.51 60.19
CA HIS A 85 -52.47 11.14 58.78
C HIS A 85 -51.42 11.95 58.03
N ARG A 86 -50.50 11.27 57.34
CA ARG A 86 -49.42 11.91 56.58
C ARG A 86 -49.42 11.39 55.15
N SER A 87 -49.04 12.25 54.22
CA SER A 87 -48.91 11.94 52.79
C SER A 87 -47.59 12.50 52.29
N PHE A 88 -47.17 12.06 51.10
CA PHE A 88 -46.10 12.71 50.36
C PHE A 88 -46.42 14.21 50.15
N GLN A 89 -45.39 15.04 50.07
CA GLN A 89 -45.49 16.48 49.81
C GLN A 89 -44.70 16.84 48.56
N ASP A 90 -45.36 17.50 47.60
CA ASP A 90 -44.76 18.00 46.35
C ASP A 90 -43.61 18.99 46.60
N SER A 91 -43.68 19.77 47.67
CA SER A 91 -42.62 20.68 48.09
C SER A 91 -41.27 19.98 48.35
N TRP A 92 -41.25 18.66 48.55
CA TRP A 92 -40.02 17.89 48.70
C TRP A 92 -39.20 17.80 47.41
N TYR A 93 -39.82 17.89 46.22
CA TYR A 93 -39.08 17.87 44.96
C TYR A 93 -38.12 19.06 44.81
N GLN A 94 -38.50 20.23 45.35
CA GLN A 94 -37.64 21.42 45.33
C GLN A 94 -36.39 21.24 46.21
N LYS A 95 -36.52 20.48 47.30
CA LYS A 95 -35.42 20.21 48.22
C LYS A 95 -34.56 19.03 47.79
N PHE A 96 -35.15 18.04 47.12
CA PHE A 96 -34.51 16.79 46.72
C PHE A 96 -34.74 16.57 45.22
N VAL A 97 -33.88 17.14 44.39
CA VAL A 97 -34.01 17.12 42.92
C VAL A 97 -34.01 15.69 42.34
N TRP A 98 -33.36 14.75 43.03
CA TRP A 98 -33.30 13.34 42.66
C TRP A 98 -34.57 12.53 42.98
N LEU A 99 -35.47 13.10 43.77
CA LEU A 99 -36.62 12.40 44.34
C LEU A 99 -37.68 12.16 43.27
N GLU A 100 -38.16 10.92 43.20
CA GLU A 100 -39.26 10.50 42.34
C GLU A 100 -40.40 9.94 43.17
N TYR A 101 -41.63 10.01 42.66
CA TYR A 101 -42.80 9.43 43.29
C TYR A 101 -43.59 8.57 42.31
N SER A 102 -43.97 7.37 42.77
CA SER A 102 -44.85 6.47 42.04
C SER A 102 -46.28 6.65 42.54
N ILE A 103 -47.18 7.11 41.65
CA ILE A 103 -48.62 7.18 41.94
C ILE A 103 -49.18 5.76 42.14
N SER A 104 -48.72 4.81 41.31
CA SER A 104 -49.20 3.43 41.36
C SER A 104 -48.84 2.69 42.65
N LYS A 105 -47.70 3.02 43.28
CA LYS A 105 -47.25 2.37 44.53
C LYS A 105 -47.39 3.22 45.80
N ASP A 106 -47.79 4.49 45.69
CA ASP A 106 -47.72 5.47 46.77
C ASP A 106 -46.36 5.43 47.50
N ALA A 107 -45.28 5.57 46.74
CA ALA A 107 -43.93 5.41 47.26
C ALA A 107 -42.88 6.27 46.53
N ALA A 108 -41.87 6.70 47.30
CA ALA A 108 -40.75 7.51 46.86
C ALA A 108 -39.56 6.65 46.39
N PHE A 109 -38.87 7.12 45.36
CA PHE A 109 -37.70 6.50 44.74
C PHE A 109 -36.60 7.54 44.46
N CYS A 110 -35.42 7.08 44.08
CA CYS A 110 -34.29 7.93 43.73
C CYS A 110 -33.85 7.71 42.28
N PHE A 111 -33.89 8.77 41.48
CA PHE A 111 -33.59 8.73 40.05
C PHE A 111 -32.13 8.36 39.76
N TRP A 112 -31.18 9.02 40.42
CA TRP A 112 -29.75 8.76 40.20
C TRP A 112 -29.36 7.35 40.63
N CYS A 113 -29.82 6.91 41.81
CA CYS A 113 -29.57 5.57 42.31
C CYS A 113 -30.21 4.50 41.41
N PHE A 114 -31.38 4.75 40.82
CA PHE A 114 -31.97 3.80 39.87
C PHE A 114 -31.10 3.59 38.63
N LEU A 115 -30.49 4.65 38.10
CA LEU A 115 -29.69 4.59 36.86
C LEU A 115 -28.26 4.06 37.07
N PHE A 116 -27.65 4.38 38.21
CA PHE A 116 -26.19 4.23 38.43
C PHE A 116 -25.79 3.48 39.71
N LYS A 117 -26.71 2.79 40.41
CA LYS A 117 -26.36 2.01 41.62
C LYS A 117 -25.24 0.99 41.33
N THR A 118 -24.10 1.17 41.99
CA THR A 118 -22.98 0.21 41.99
C THR A 118 -23.12 -0.81 43.11
N GLN A 119 -23.09 -2.11 42.80
CA GLN A 119 -23.31 -3.19 43.76
C GLN A 119 -22.15 -3.43 44.77
N ASN A 120 -20.98 -2.80 44.58
CA ASN A 120 -19.72 -3.25 45.19
C ASN A 120 -19.17 -2.40 46.35
N LYS A 121 -19.95 -1.57 47.04
CA LYS A 121 -19.51 -0.95 48.30
C LYS A 121 -20.32 -1.51 49.47
N GLY A 122 -19.69 -2.45 50.18
CA GLY A 122 -20.26 -3.23 51.29
C GLY A 122 -20.62 -2.40 52.52
N GLY A 123 -21.76 -1.72 52.46
CA GLY A 123 -22.52 -1.28 53.63
C GLY A 123 -23.76 -2.16 53.74
N ARG A 124 -23.88 -2.93 54.82
CA ARG A 124 -25.11 -3.67 55.17
C ARG A 124 -26.27 -2.67 55.12
N TYR A 125 -27.27 -2.93 54.28
CA TYR A 125 -28.49 -2.12 54.09
C TYR A 125 -28.36 -0.81 53.30
N ALA A 126 -27.58 -0.75 52.21
CA ALA A 126 -27.74 0.32 51.21
C ALA A 126 -29.07 0.15 50.45
N GLU A 127 -30.11 0.80 51.00
CA GLU A 127 -31.53 0.49 50.91
C GLU A 127 -32.05 0.27 49.48
N ASP A 128 -32.47 -0.97 49.18
CA ASP A 128 -33.38 -1.27 48.07
C ASP A 128 -34.73 -0.50 48.19
N ALA A 129 -34.96 0.19 49.31
CA ALA A 129 -36.09 1.09 49.54
C ALA A 129 -36.24 2.14 48.44
N PHE A 130 -35.17 2.83 48.05
CA PHE A 130 -35.26 3.92 47.07
C PHE A 130 -35.05 3.47 45.62
N THR A 131 -34.75 2.20 45.36
CA THR A 131 -34.49 1.69 44.00
C THR A 131 -35.39 0.54 43.56
N LYS A 132 -35.93 -0.28 44.48
CA LYS A 132 -36.73 -1.47 44.16
C LYS A 132 -38.10 -1.48 44.83
N THR A 133 -38.16 -1.30 46.16
CA THR A 133 -39.42 -1.48 46.90
C THR A 133 -40.26 -0.20 47.00
N GLY A 134 -39.61 0.97 47.04
CA GLY A 134 -40.23 2.25 47.30
C GLY A 134 -40.24 2.60 48.79
N PHE A 135 -40.11 3.89 49.12
CA PHE A 135 -40.22 4.42 50.48
C PHE A 135 -41.57 5.12 50.70
N ASN A 136 -42.34 4.72 51.71
CA ASN A 136 -43.66 5.30 51.98
C ASN A 136 -43.89 5.69 53.46
N ASN A 137 -42.84 5.67 54.29
CA ASN A 137 -42.95 6.08 55.70
C ASN A 137 -42.84 7.61 55.84
N TRP A 138 -43.94 8.31 55.53
CA TRP A 138 -44.00 9.77 55.51
C TRP A 138 -43.71 10.43 56.86
N LYS A 139 -43.82 9.71 57.99
CA LYS A 139 -43.43 10.23 59.32
C LYS A 139 -41.92 10.53 59.42
N LYS A 140 -41.09 9.74 58.73
CA LYS A 140 -39.62 9.83 58.75
C LYS A 140 -39.02 10.31 57.43
N ALA A 141 -39.81 10.86 56.52
CA ALA A 141 -39.36 11.23 55.18
C ALA A 141 -38.10 12.11 55.18
N MET A 142 -38.12 13.22 55.92
CA MET A 142 -36.98 14.13 55.98
C MET A 142 -35.70 13.51 56.57
N GLU A 143 -35.84 12.72 57.63
CA GLU A 143 -34.73 11.97 58.25
C GLU A 143 -34.13 11.00 57.24
N ARG A 144 -34.98 10.18 56.60
CA ARG A 144 -34.58 9.15 55.64
C ARG A 144 -34.02 9.69 54.34
N PHE A 145 -34.53 10.80 53.83
CA PHE A 145 -33.97 11.43 52.62
C PHE A 145 -32.57 11.98 52.87
N ASN A 146 -32.33 12.59 54.05
CA ASN A 146 -30.99 13.05 54.41
C ASN A 146 -30.03 11.88 54.68
N GLU A 147 -30.49 10.82 55.35
CA GLU A 147 -29.71 9.58 55.54
C GLU A 147 -29.38 8.90 54.21
N HIS A 148 -30.30 8.91 53.24
CA HIS A 148 -30.07 8.38 51.89
C HIS A 148 -28.95 9.14 51.16
N ILE A 149 -28.94 10.47 51.24
CA ILE A 149 -27.86 11.29 50.67
C ILE A 149 -26.54 10.95 51.35
N GLY A 150 -26.52 10.81 52.67
CA GLY A 150 -25.36 10.36 53.43
C GLY A 150 -24.11 11.24 53.28
N ALA A 151 -22.94 10.66 53.57
CA ALA A 151 -21.65 11.33 53.45
C ALA A 151 -21.16 11.43 51.98
N VAL A 152 -20.05 12.13 51.74
CA VAL A 152 -19.49 12.39 50.39
C VAL A 152 -19.23 11.09 49.60
N ASN A 153 -18.91 9.99 50.27
CA ASN A 153 -18.65 8.67 49.70
C ASN A 153 -19.86 7.72 49.76
N SER A 154 -21.07 8.25 49.96
CA SER A 154 -22.30 7.46 49.96
C SER A 154 -22.61 6.92 48.56
N CYS A 155 -23.38 5.82 48.52
CA CYS A 155 -23.87 5.26 47.25
C CYS A 155 -24.69 6.27 46.43
N HIS A 156 -25.39 7.18 47.09
CA HIS A 156 -26.15 8.24 46.44
C HIS A 156 -25.22 9.26 45.76
N ASN A 157 -24.19 9.73 46.46
CA ASN A 157 -23.25 10.69 45.91
C ASN A 157 -22.38 10.09 44.80
N ASP A 158 -22.02 8.81 44.91
CA ASP A 158 -21.37 8.07 43.81
C ASP A 158 -22.28 8.02 42.57
N ALA A 159 -23.56 7.69 42.74
CA ALA A 159 -24.53 7.66 41.64
C ALA A 159 -24.77 9.06 41.03
N ARG A 160 -24.76 10.13 41.85
CA ARG A 160 -24.83 11.52 41.38
C ARG A 160 -23.62 11.88 40.52
N ILE A 161 -22.40 11.54 40.95
CA ILE A 161 -21.18 11.82 40.18
C ILE A 161 -21.19 11.05 38.84
N GLN A 162 -21.64 9.80 38.84
CA GLN A 162 -21.80 9.03 37.61
C GLN A 162 -22.85 9.65 36.67
N PHE A 163 -23.97 10.11 37.21
CA PHE A 163 -24.99 10.84 36.46
C PHE A 163 -24.42 12.11 35.81
N GLU A 164 -23.71 12.94 36.57
CA GLU A 164 -23.09 14.18 36.08
C GLU A 164 -22.05 13.91 34.98
N SER A 165 -21.19 12.90 35.19
CA SER A 165 -20.20 12.46 34.19
C SER A 165 -20.86 11.90 32.92
N PHE A 166 -21.94 11.13 33.06
CA PHE A 166 -22.66 10.55 31.93
C PHE A 166 -23.43 11.60 31.11
N GLN A 167 -23.83 12.71 31.73
CA GLN A 167 -24.41 13.86 31.02
C GLN A 167 -23.37 14.63 30.19
N ASP A 168 -22.10 14.71 30.64
CA ASP A 168 -21.07 15.40 29.88
C ASP A 168 -20.51 14.53 28.73
N GLN A 169 -21.11 14.68 27.55
CA GLN A 169 -20.72 13.93 26.35
C GLN A 169 -19.25 14.16 25.92
N ARG A 170 -18.59 15.23 26.39
CA ARG A 170 -17.18 15.50 26.06
C ARG A 170 -16.23 14.42 26.59
N HIS A 171 -16.60 13.75 27.68
CA HIS A 171 -15.79 12.69 28.29
C HIS A 171 -16.17 11.28 27.83
N SER A 172 -17.10 11.14 26.87
CA SER A 172 -17.42 9.82 26.32
C SER A 172 -16.21 9.21 25.59
N VAL A 173 -15.98 7.91 25.77
CA VAL A 173 -14.89 7.18 25.12
C VAL A 173 -14.91 7.39 23.60
N SER A 174 -16.09 7.40 22.98
CA SER A 174 -16.26 7.68 21.56
C SER A 174 -15.79 9.08 21.15
N ASN A 175 -16.06 10.12 21.96
CA ASN A 175 -15.60 11.48 21.65
C ASN A 175 -14.11 11.67 21.89
N VAL A 176 -13.55 11.05 22.93
CA VAL A 176 -12.11 11.08 23.22
C VAL A 176 -11.32 10.33 22.16
N LEU A 177 -11.79 9.16 21.70
CA LEU A 177 -11.22 8.44 20.57
C LEU A 177 -11.33 9.24 19.27
N ARG A 178 -12.45 9.93 19.04
CA ARG A 178 -12.66 10.78 17.85
C ARG A 178 -11.78 12.02 17.83
N SER A 179 -11.58 12.69 18.97
CA SER A 179 -10.71 13.87 19.06
C SER A 179 -9.23 13.50 18.94
N CYS A 180 -8.80 12.44 19.63
CA CYS A 180 -7.44 11.89 19.52
C CYS A 180 -7.14 11.39 18.10
N GLY A 181 -8.12 10.77 17.43
CA GLY A 181 -7.99 10.30 16.05
C GLY A 181 -7.81 11.42 15.02
N ARG A 182 -8.45 12.58 15.20
CA ARG A 182 -8.41 13.66 14.20
C ARG A 182 -7.03 14.30 14.08
N GLU A 183 -6.37 14.58 15.20
CA GLU A 183 -5.03 15.18 15.20
C GLU A 183 -3.98 14.22 14.65
N ILE A 184 -4.08 12.93 14.99
CA ILE A 184 -3.23 11.87 14.45
C ILE A 184 -3.45 11.70 12.94
N ASP A 185 -4.71 11.73 12.48
CA ASP A 185 -5.05 11.62 11.04
C ASP A 185 -4.50 12.82 10.26
N ILE A 186 -4.66 14.05 10.78
CA ILE A 186 -4.08 15.25 10.16
C ILE A 186 -2.56 15.11 10.09
N ALA A 187 -1.89 14.75 11.20
CA ALA A 187 -0.45 14.58 11.21
C ALA A 187 0.06 13.48 10.26
N TYR A 188 -0.70 12.39 10.12
CA TYR A 188 -0.41 11.32 9.16
C TYR A 188 -0.57 11.82 7.72
N ARG A 189 -1.71 12.44 7.39
CA ARG A 189 -1.99 12.97 6.05
C ARG A 189 -0.99 14.02 5.61
N THR A 190 -0.57 14.92 6.52
CA THR A 190 0.46 15.92 6.22
C THR A 190 1.78 15.25 5.84
N ARG A 191 2.22 14.24 6.60
CA ARG A 191 3.43 13.45 6.25
C ARG A 191 3.28 12.71 4.94
N LEU A 192 2.15 12.04 4.73
CA LEU A 192 1.88 11.26 3.53
C LEU A 192 1.88 12.14 2.29
N THR A 193 1.23 13.30 2.37
CA THR A 193 1.21 14.30 1.30
C THR A 193 2.62 14.75 0.97
N ALA A 194 3.42 15.06 1.99
CA ALA A 194 4.81 15.46 1.78
C ALA A 194 5.66 14.35 1.10
N ALA A 195 5.51 13.10 1.55
CA ALA A 195 6.20 11.96 0.97
C ALA A 195 5.76 11.68 -0.48
N LEU A 196 4.46 11.86 -0.76
CA LEU A 196 3.90 11.76 -2.11
C LEU A 196 4.43 12.87 -3.02
N ASP A 197 4.55 14.11 -2.56
CA ASP A 197 5.07 15.21 -3.38
C ASP A 197 6.53 14.99 -3.77
N VAL A 198 7.36 14.52 -2.83
CA VAL A 198 8.74 14.10 -3.12
C VAL A 198 8.76 12.95 -4.12
N THR A 199 7.93 11.92 -3.91
CA THR A 199 7.78 10.77 -4.83
C THR A 199 7.44 11.25 -6.25
N ARG A 200 6.43 12.11 -6.39
CA ARG A 200 5.96 12.66 -7.67
C ARG A 200 7.06 13.46 -8.34
N PHE A 201 7.81 14.26 -7.59
CA PHE A 201 8.94 15.01 -8.13
C PHE A 201 10.00 14.07 -8.70
N LEU A 202 10.43 13.06 -7.94
CA LEU A 202 11.45 12.11 -8.39
C LEU A 202 11.00 11.33 -9.63
N LEU A 203 9.76 10.84 -9.64
CA LEU A 203 9.18 10.15 -10.80
C LEU A 203 9.13 11.05 -12.04
N LYS A 204 8.69 12.30 -11.88
CA LYS A 204 8.62 13.27 -12.98
C LYS A 204 9.99 13.59 -13.56
N GLN A 205 11.03 13.60 -12.74
CA GLN A 205 12.41 13.87 -13.17
C GLN A 205 13.17 12.60 -13.61
N GLY A 206 12.59 11.41 -13.45
CA GLY A 206 13.29 10.14 -13.70
C GLY A 206 14.49 9.91 -12.77
N LEU A 207 14.41 10.41 -11.53
CA LEU A 207 15.49 10.30 -10.55
C LEU A 207 15.34 9.02 -9.71
N ALA A 208 16.47 8.39 -9.40
CA ALA A 208 16.51 7.27 -8.46
C ALA A 208 16.06 7.73 -7.07
N PHE A 209 15.35 6.88 -6.34
CA PHE A 209 14.87 7.20 -5.00
C PHE A 209 15.96 7.02 -3.95
N ARG A 210 16.69 5.90 -4.05
CA ARG A 210 17.57 5.39 -3.00
C ARG A 210 19.01 5.84 -3.17
N GLY A 211 19.70 5.93 -2.04
CA GLY A 211 21.15 6.10 -1.97
C GLY A 211 21.87 4.76 -1.84
N ASN A 212 23.20 4.78 -1.98
CA ASN A 212 24.03 3.61 -1.70
C ASN A 212 24.08 3.30 -0.19
N ASP A 213 24.03 4.35 0.64
CA ASP A 213 23.96 4.25 2.10
C ASP A 213 22.91 5.24 2.62
N GLU A 214 21.81 4.71 3.17
CA GLU A 214 20.70 5.49 3.73
C GLU A 214 20.81 5.67 5.27
N SER A 215 21.93 5.26 5.86
CA SER A 215 22.22 5.39 7.29
C SER A 215 22.22 6.86 7.72
N THR A 216 21.91 7.12 8.99
CA THR A 216 21.92 8.49 9.55
C THR A 216 23.30 9.13 9.59
N SER A 217 24.37 8.33 9.48
CA SER A 217 25.76 8.79 9.39
C SER A 217 26.20 9.11 7.95
N SER A 218 25.40 8.76 6.95
CA SER A 218 25.72 9.04 5.55
C SER A 218 25.58 10.53 5.25
N SER A 219 26.50 11.07 4.47
CA SER A 219 26.42 12.44 3.95
C SER A 219 25.45 12.60 2.77
N ASN A 220 24.98 11.48 2.21
CA ASN A 220 23.96 11.45 1.17
C ASN A 220 23.16 10.15 1.28
N ARG A 221 21.96 10.28 1.84
CA ARG A 221 21.05 9.17 2.12
C ARG A 221 20.16 8.79 0.94
N GLY A 222 20.42 9.35 -0.24
CA GLY A 222 19.61 9.15 -1.44
C GLY A 222 18.59 10.26 -1.65
N ASN A 223 18.17 10.43 -2.91
CA ASN A 223 17.38 11.58 -3.32
C ASN A 223 16.05 11.71 -2.58
N PHE A 224 15.40 10.60 -2.23
CA PHE A 224 14.13 10.65 -1.50
C PHE A 224 14.31 11.21 -0.10
N LEU A 225 15.25 10.66 0.68
CA LEU A 225 15.45 11.07 2.07
C LEU A 225 16.00 12.49 2.16
N GLU A 226 16.97 12.84 1.32
CA GLU A 226 17.56 14.19 1.27
C GLU A 226 16.52 15.24 0.87
N LEU A 227 15.71 14.95 -0.17
CA LEU A 227 14.68 15.88 -0.62
C LEU A 227 13.53 15.99 0.39
N PHE A 228 13.16 14.90 1.04
CA PHE A 228 12.12 14.88 2.07
C PHE A 228 12.55 15.67 3.32
N GLU A 229 13.79 15.50 3.77
CA GLU A 229 14.37 16.30 4.84
C GLU A 229 14.45 17.79 4.45
N TRP A 230 15.01 18.10 3.29
CA TRP A 230 15.09 19.46 2.76
C TRP A 230 13.72 20.14 2.67
N TYR A 231 12.69 19.39 2.26
CA TYR A 231 11.32 19.88 2.14
C TYR A 231 10.70 20.15 3.51
N SER A 232 10.87 19.21 4.46
CA SER A 232 10.38 19.38 5.83
C SER A 232 10.97 20.61 6.52
N GLN A 233 12.26 20.89 6.37
CA GLN A 233 12.93 22.04 7.00
C GLN A 233 12.39 23.40 6.52
N ARG A 234 11.67 23.45 5.39
CA ARG A 234 11.12 24.68 4.80
C ARG A 234 9.62 24.84 5.03
N ASN A 235 8.97 23.84 5.58
CA ASN A 235 7.54 23.87 5.86
C ASN A 235 7.32 23.49 7.33
N THR A 236 6.97 24.47 8.15
CA THR A 236 6.79 24.31 9.60
C THR A 236 5.79 23.20 9.93
N GLU A 237 4.68 23.10 9.20
CA GLU A 237 3.66 22.06 9.43
C GLU A 237 4.23 20.65 9.18
N ILE A 238 5.03 20.48 8.12
CA ILE A 238 5.67 19.20 7.79
C ILE A 238 6.78 18.90 8.80
N PHE A 239 7.59 19.90 9.17
CA PHE A 239 8.66 19.76 10.13
C PHE A 239 8.17 19.21 11.48
N GLU A 240 7.08 19.78 12.00
CA GLU A 240 6.49 19.38 13.29
C GLU A 240 6.06 17.91 13.30
N VAL A 241 5.48 17.42 12.20
CA VAL A 241 4.95 16.05 12.11
C VAL A 241 6.03 15.02 11.75
N VAL A 242 7.10 15.43 11.07
CA VAL A 242 8.21 14.55 10.64
C VAL A 242 9.30 14.42 11.73
N ASN A 243 9.78 15.55 12.28
CA ASN A 243 10.99 15.57 13.11
C ASN A 243 10.71 15.54 14.63
N GLN A 244 9.56 16.00 15.08
CA GLN A 244 9.29 16.11 16.53
C GLN A 244 8.25 15.10 17.04
N ASN A 245 7.43 14.50 16.16
CA ASN A 245 6.26 13.74 16.58
C ASN A 245 6.01 12.42 15.83
N ALA A 246 6.91 11.97 14.96
CA ALA A 246 6.69 10.74 14.21
C ALA A 246 7.10 9.48 15.02
N PRO A 247 6.15 8.58 15.36
CA PRO A 247 6.51 7.24 15.82
C PRO A 247 7.42 6.55 14.78
N ALA A 248 8.36 5.73 15.22
CA ALA A 248 9.32 5.06 14.33
C ALA A 248 8.64 4.26 13.19
N ASN A 249 7.46 3.71 13.44
CA ASN A 249 6.65 2.98 12.47
C ASN A 249 5.81 3.87 11.53
N ASN A 250 5.90 5.20 11.63
CA ASN A 250 5.08 6.14 10.87
C ASN A 250 5.90 7.31 10.29
N GLN A 251 7.16 7.04 9.95
CA GLN A 251 8.05 8.05 9.34
C GLN A 251 7.85 8.18 7.82
N LEU A 252 7.24 7.19 7.17
CA LEU A 252 7.04 7.12 5.71
C LEU A 252 8.34 7.14 4.88
N THR A 253 9.47 6.97 5.52
CA THR A 253 10.81 7.00 4.91
C THR A 253 11.28 5.63 4.43
N SER A 254 10.59 4.55 4.82
CA SER A 254 11.10 3.19 4.57
C SER A 254 11.13 2.84 3.07
N PRO A 255 12.08 2.01 2.65
CA PRO A 255 12.20 1.67 1.24
C PRO A 255 11.02 0.87 0.67
N MET A 256 10.22 0.23 1.54
CA MET A 256 8.96 -0.43 1.17
C MET A 256 7.85 0.60 0.91
N ILE A 257 7.69 1.58 1.81
CA ILE A 257 6.69 2.64 1.65
C ILE A 257 6.99 3.47 0.39
N GLN A 258 8.25 3.82 0.13
CA GLN A 258 8.64 4.51 -1.10
C GLN A 258 8.17 3.76 -2.37
N LYS A 259 8.25 2.41 -2.38
CA LYS A 259 7.75 1.58 -3.48
C LYS A 259 6.23 1.58 -3.56
N GLU A 260 5.53 1.52 -2.43
CA GLU A 260 4.06 1.61 -2.38
C GLU A 260 3.56 2.95 -2.92
N LEU A 261 4.21 4.06 -2.54
CA LEU A 261 3.88 5.40 -3.07
C LEU A 261 4.11 5.49 -4.58
N ALA A 262 5.22 4.91 -5.07
CA ALA A 262 5.49 4.85 -6.50
C ALA A 262 4.46 3.99 -7.25
N HIS A 263 4.06 2.84 -6.67
CA HIS A 263 3.02 1.99 -7.23
C HIS A 263 1.66 2.67 -7.26
N ALA A 264 1.28 3.40 -6.20
CA ALA A 264 0.06 4.20 -6.18
C ALA A 264 0.07 5.26 -7.28
N CYS A 265 1.18 5.99 -7.45
CA CYS A 265 1.33 6.94 -8.56
C CYS A 265 1.19 6.26 -9.93
N ALA A 266 1.81 5.09 -10.12
CA ALA A 266 1.70 4.33 -11.36
C ALA A 266 0.25 3.89 -11.63
N SER A 267 -0.47 3.39 -10.62
CA SER A 267 -1.87 2.98 -10.70
C SER A 267 -2.78 4.14 -11.12
N GLU A 268 -2.60 5.32 -10.54
CA GLU A 268 -3.35 6.52 -10.92
C GLU A 268 -3.05 6.97 -12.35
N ILE A 269 -1.77 6.98 -12.75
CA ILE A 269 -1.38 7.32 -14.13
C ILE A 269 -2.00 6.35 -15.13
N THR A 270 -1.95 5.04 -14.84
CA THR A 270 -2.58 4.04 -15.68
C THR A 270 -4.08 4.25 -15.76
N SER A 271 -4.75 4.53 -14.64
CA SER A 271 -6.19 4.84 -14.62
C SER A 271 -6.54 6.05 -15.50
N VAL A 272 -5.72 7.10 -15.47
CA VAL A 272 -5.89 8.27 -16.36
C VAL A 272 -5.72 7.87 -17.83
N ILE A 273 -4.73 7.04 -18.16
CA ILE A 273 -4.51 6.56 -19.54
C ILE A 273 -5.71 5.75 -20.04
N ILE A 274 -6.21 4.81 -19.23
CA ILE A 274 -7.36 3.96 -19.58
C ILE A 274 -8.63 4.81 -19.73
N ASN A 275 -8.86 5.77 -18.83
CA ASN A 275 -10.00 6.68 -18.92
C ASN A 275 -9.95 7.62 -20.14
N ASP A 276 -8.76 8.01 -20.58
CA ASP A 276 -8.57 8.82 -21.80
C ASP A 276 -8.89 8.00 -23.07
N ILE A 277 -8.53 6.71 -23.08
CA ILE A 277 -8.96 5.77 -24.12
C ILE A 277 -10.49 5.60 -24.10
N GLY A 278 -11.06 5.33 -22.93
CA GLY A 278 -12.49 5.02 -22.78
C GLY A 278 -12.92 3.86 -23.69
N ASP A 279 -14.00 4.06 -24.44
CA ASP A 279 -14.54 3.05 -25.37
C ASP A 279 -13.93 3.11 -26.79
N ASN A 280 -12.91 3.94 -27.00
CA ASN A 280 -12.28 4.13 -28.31
C ASN A 280 -11.44 2.93 -28.75
N TYR A 281 -11.14 2.90 -30.04
CA TYR A 281 -10.19 1.94 -30.60
C TYR A 281 -8.74 2.36 -30.29
N PHE A 282 -7.88 1.37 -30.16
CA PHE A 282 -6.45 1.59 -29.89
C PHE A 282 -5.58 0.58 -30.65
N SER A 283 -4.29 0.84 -30.66
CA SER A 283 -3.24 -0.01 -31.21
C SER A 283 -2.24 -0.37 -30.12
N LEU A 284 -1.67 -1.57 -30.23
CA LEU A 284 -0.74 -2.14 -29.29
C LEU A 284 0.66 -2.11 -29.91
N ILE A 285 1.64 -1.61 -29.17
CA ILE A 285 3.06 -1.67 -29.53
C ILE A 285 3.76 -2.44 -28.41
N VAL A 286 4.48 -3.49 -28.78
CA VAL A 286 5.20 -4.35 -27.82
C VAL A 286 6.64 -4.51 -28.27
N ASP A 287 7.53 -4.39 -27.30
CA ASP A 287 8.96 -4.65 -27.47
C ASP A 287 9.45 -5.61 -26.38
N GLU A 288 10.34 -6.52 -26.75
CA GLU A 288 10.92 -7.50 -25.85
C GLU A 288 12.38 -7.13 -25.57
N SER A 289 12.75 -7.15 -24.29
CA SER A 289 14.13 -6.92 -23.89
C SER A 289 14.52 -7.78 -22.69
N ARG A 290 15.82 -8.08 -22.61
CA ARG A 290 16.40 -8.82 -21.50
C ARG A 290 17.00 -7.88 -20.47
N ASP A 291 16.63 -8.03 -19.21
CA ASP A 291 17.16 -7.22 -18.12
C ASP A 291 18.57 -7.66 -17.67
N SER A 292 19.18 -6.89 -16.76
CA SER A 292 20.52 -7.15 -16.21
C SER A 292 20.61 -8.45 -15.41
N SER A 293 19.48 -8.96 -14.92
CA SER A 293 19.35 -10.26 -14.24
C SER A 293 19.00 -11.38 -15.20
N VAL A 294 19.13 -11.13 -16.52
CA VAL A 294 19.01 -12.14 -17.58
C VAL A 294 17.57 -12.64 -17.71
N LYS A 295 16.59 -11.88 -17.18
CA LYS A 295 15.16 -12.15 -17.28
C LYS A 295 14.55 -11.38 -18.45
N GLU A 296 13.61 -12.02 -19.13
CA GLU A 296 12.91 -11.41 -20.25
C GLU A 296 11.76 -10.52 -19.75
N GLN A 297 11.64 -9.36 -20.38
CA GLN A 297 10.69 -8.30 -20.04
C GLN A 297 10.00 -7.82 -21.32
N MET A 298 8.71 -7.60 -21.22
CA MET A 298 7.86 -7.12 -22.29
C MET A 298 7.39 -5.71 -21.98
N GLY A 299 7.85 -4.73 -22.76
CA GLY A 299 7.35 -3.36 -22.71
C GLY A 299 6.07 -3.24 -23.52
N VAL A 300 5.01 -2.71 -22.90
CA VAL A 300 3.70 -2.54 -23.51
C VAL A 300 3.36 -1.06 -23.63
N ILE A 301 3.09 -0.62 -24.84
CA ILE A 301 2.71 0.76 -25.19
C ILE A 301 1.37 0.73 -25.93
N LEU A 302 0.47 1.63 -25.55
CA LEU A 302 -0.80 1.85 -26.25
C LEU A 302 -0.73 3.12 -27.09
N ARG A 303 -1.26 3.04 -28.30
CA ARG A 303 -1.42 4.17 -29.21
C ARG A 303 -2.89 4.35 -29.55
N TYR A 304 -3.45 5.52 -29.33
CA TYR A 304 -4.87 5.80 -29.57
C TYR A 304 -5.08 7.26 -29.98
N VAL A 305 -6.31 7.59 -30.39
CA VAL A 305 -6.72 8.97 -30.66
C VAL A 305 -7.54 9.45 -29.47
N ASN A 306 -7.10 10.54 -28.84
CA ASN A 306 -7.80 11.09 -27.69
C ASN A 306 -9.02 11.93 -28.11
N LYS A 307 -9.75 12.48 -27.13
CA LYS A 307 -10.98 13.25 -27.37
C LYS A 307 -10.76 14.51 -28.20
N GLU A 308 -9.55 15.06 -28.21
CA GLU A 308 -9.18 16.21 -29.05
C GLU A 308 -8.74 15.81 -30.47
N GLY A 309 -8.86 14.53 -30.84
CA GLY A 309 -8.47 14.04 -32.16
C GLY A 309 -6.96 13.92 -32.35
N ARG A 310 -6.17 13.93 -31.27
CA ARG A 310 -4.71 13.83 -31.32
C ARG A 310 -4.27 12.38 -31.13
N VAL A 311 -3.26 11.97 -31.89
CA VAL A 311 -2.62 10.68 -31.70
C VAL A 311 -1.75 10.74 -30.46
N ILE A 312 -2.04 9.86 -29.50
CA ILE A 312 -1.38 9.77 -28.22
C ILE A 312 -0.73 8.39 -28.10
N GLU A 313 0.52 8.38 -27.64
CA GLU A 313 1.26 7.16 -27.27
C GLU A 313 1.53 7.21 -25.76
N ARG A 314 1.20 6.11 -25.08
CA ARG A 314 1.37 5.97 -23.64
C ARG A 314 1.95 4.61 -23.32
N PHE A 315 3.06 4.63 -22.59
CA PHE A 315 3.61 3.45 -21.95
C PHE A 315 2.63 2.97 -20.86
N LEU A 316 2.28 1.69 -20.90
CA LEU A 316 1.31 1.10 -19.98
C LEU A 316 2.00 0.29 -18.89
N ALA A 317 2.87 -0.65 -19.28
CA ALA A 317 3.50 -1.56 -18.34
C ALA A 317 4.80 -2.17 -18.87
N ILE A 318 5.66 -2.58 -17.94
CA ILE A 318 6.69 -3.61 -18.16
C ILE A 318 6.16 -4.88 -17.51
N VAL A 319 6.02 -5.94 -18.30
CA VAL A 319 5.53 -7.24 -17.84
C VAL A 319 6.68 -8.23 -17.89
N HIS A 320 6.94 -8.87 -16.76
CA HIS A 320 7.89 -9.98 -16.73
C HIS A 320 7.25 -11.23 -17.35
N VAL A 321 7.94 -11.83 -18.31
CA VAL A 321 7.52 -13.06 -18.96
C VAL A 321 8.53 -14.18 -18.67
N SER A 322 8.01 -15.37 -18.37
CA SER A 322 8.83 -16.54 -18.04
C SER A 322 9.56 -17.11 -19.26
N ASP A 323 9.00 -16.92 -20.44
CA ASP A 323 9.58 -17.30 -21.73
C ASP A 323 9.06 -16.35 -22.83
N THR A 324 9.79 -16.29 -23.94
CA THR A 324 9.58 -15.43 -25.12
C THR A 324 8.67 -16.08 -26.16
N THR A 325 8.08 -17.23 -25.84
CA THR A 325 7.16 -17.90 -26.77
C THR A 325 5.94 -17.03 -27.01
N SER A 326 5.42 -17.09 -28.23
CA SER A 326 4.28 -16.30 -28.67
C SER A 326 3.04 -16.48 -27.79
N LEU A 327 2.84 -17.68 -27.25
CA LEU A 327 1.73 -17.99 -26.34
C LEU A 327 1.91 -17.27 -25.00
N CYS A 328 3.09 -17.37 -24.37
CA CYS A 328 3.39 -16.66 -23.13
C CYS A 328 3.21 -15.14 -23.28
N LEU A 329 3.64 -14.58 -24.42
CA LEU A 329 3.46 -13.16 -24.72
C LEU A 329 1.98 -12.78 -24.88
N LYS A 330 1.18 -13.62 -25.56
CA LYS A 330 -0.27 -13.41 -25.69
C LYS A 330 -0.97 -13.49 -24.34
N ASP A 331 -0.68 -14.50 -23.53
CA ASP A 331 -1.26 -14.66 -22.19
C ASP A 331 -0.94 -13.47 -21.28
N ALA A 332 0.28 -12.93 -21.38
CA ALA A 332 0.69 -11.74 -20.66
C ALA A 332 -0.08 -10.49 -21.11
N ILE A 333 -0.32 -10.33 -22.41
CA ILE A 333 -1.14 -9.24 -22.97
C ILE A 333 -2.60 -9.38 -22.52
N ASP A 334 -3.16 -10.59 -22.56
CA ASP A 334 -4.55 -10.85 -22.16
C ASP A 334 -4.75 -10.58 -20.67
N SER A 335 -3.81 -11.02 -19.83
CA SER A 335 -3.82 -10.76 -18.39
C SER A 335 -3.77 -9.26 -18.11
N LEU A 336 -2.90 -8.52 -18.81
CA LEU A 336 -2.78 -7.07 -18.69
C LEU A 336 -4.05 -6.35 -19.17
N PHE A 337 -4.65 -6.82 -20.26
CA PHE A 337 -5.89 -6.25 -20.78
C PHE A 337 -7.05 -6.51 -19.83
N ALA A 338 -7.17 -7.72 -19.29
CA ALA A 338 -8.17 -8.08 -18.30
C ALA A 338 -8.03 -7.23 -17.01
N GLN A 339 -6.79 -7.04 -16.53
CA GLN A 339 -6.50 -6.21 -15.36
C GLN A 339 -7.00 -4.76 -15.53
N HIS A 340 -6.92 -4.22 -16.74
CA HIS A 340 -7.26 -2.82 -17.04
C HIS A 340 -8.60 -2.65 -17.75
N GLY A 341 -9.40 -3.72 -17.90
CA GLY A 341 -10.70 -3.66 -18.57
C GLY A 341 -10.60 -3.35 -20.08
N LEU A 342 -9.45 -3.58 -20.70
CA LEU A 342 -9.26 -3.41 -22.14
C LEU A 342 -9.76 -4.63 -22.89
N SER A 343 -10.39 -4.40 -24.04
CA SER A 343 -10.90 -5.49 -24.89
C SER A 343 -10.05 -5.65 -26.14
N LEU A 344 -9.63 -6.88 -26.42
CA LEU A 344 -8.94 -7.20 -27.68
C LEU A 344 -9.81 -6.88 -28.91
N SER A 345 -11.14 -6.93 -28.79
CA SER A 345 -12.07 -6.55 -29.86
C SER A 345 -11.95 -5.08 -30.31
N LYS A 346 -11.42 -4.21 -29.45
CA LYS A 346 -11.18 -2.79 -29.72
C LYS A 346 -9.79 -2.52 -30.29
N LEU A 347 -8.93 -3.53 -30.38
CA LEU A 347 -7.61 -3.43 -30.97
C LEU A 347 -7.73 -3.24 -32.50
N ARG A 348 -6.97 -2.31 -33.08
CA ARG A 348 -6.95 -2.04 -34.54
C ARG A 348 -5.56 -2.11 -35.15
N GLY A 349 -4.51 -2.08 -34.34
CA GLY A 349 -3.15 -2.23 -34.80
C GLY A 349 -2.30 -3.00 -33.81
N GLN A 350 -1.32 -3.73 -34.32
CA GLN A 350 -0.32 -4.44 -33.54
C GLN A 350 1.08 -4.18 -34.14
N GLY A 351 1.98 -3.60 -33.35
CA GLY A 351 3.28 -3.11 -33.79
C GLY A 351 4.42 -3.77 -33.03
N TYR A 352 5.13 -4.71 -33.66
CA TYR A 352 6.21 -5.48 -33.05
C TYR A 352 7.38 -5.66 -34.00
N ASP A 353 8.49 -6.21 -33.50
CA ASP A 353 9.65 -6.56 -34.31
C ASP A 353 9.40 -7.78 -35.22
N GLY A 354 10.44 -8.16 -35.97
CA GLY A 354 10.40 -9.24 -36.95
C GLY A 354 10.74 -10.61 -36.38
N ALA A 355 10.92 -10.76 -35.07
CA ALA A 355 11.31 -12.03 -34.47
C ALA A 355 10.28 -13.13 -34.78
N SER A 356 10.73 -14.38 -34.87
CA SER A 356 9.85 -15.51 -35.20
C SER A 356 8.66 -15.63 -34.25
N ASN A 357 8.88 -15.35 -32.97
CA ASN A 357 7.85 -15.41 -31.94
C ASN A 357 6.84 -14.24 -32.06
N MET A 358 7.22 -13.12 -32.68
CA MET A 358 6.33 -11.99 -32.91
C MET A 358 5.60 -12.10 -34.24
N ARG A 359 6.35 -12.29 -35.34
CA ARG A 359 5.85 -12.23 -36.72
C ARG A 359 5.42 -13.57 -37.30
N GLY A 360 5.77 -14.70 -36.66
CA GLY A 360 5.55 -16.06 -37.16
C GLY A 360 4.15 -16.27 -37.75
N GLU A 361 4.09 -16.93 -38.91
CA GLU A 361 2.87 -17.05 -39.71
C GLU A 361 1.76 -17.86 -39.04
N PHE A 362 2.13 -18.97 -38.38
CA PHE A 362 1.18 -19.89 -37.78
C PHE A 362 1.08 -19.74 -36.26
N ASN A 363 2.24 -19.57 -35.60
CA ASN A 363 2.34 -19.57 -34.14
C ASN A 363 2.89 -18.26 -33.59
N GLY A 364 3.14 -17.24 -34.41
CA GLY A 364 3.63 -15.95 -33.93
C GLY A 364 2.54 -15.17 -33.20
N LEU A 365 2.93 -14.23 -32.33
CA LEU A 365 2.02 -13.36 -31.60
C LEU A 365 1.04 -12.64 -32.54
N LYS A 366 1.56 -12.18 -33.69
CA LYS A 366 0.77 -11.63 -34.80
C LYS A 366 -0.41 -12.53 -35.18
N ALA A 367 -0.12 -13.81 -35.41
CA ALA A 367 -1.11 -14.77 -35.90
C ALA A 367 -2.16 -15.05 -34.84
N LEU A 368 -1.73 -15.23 -33.58
CA LEU A 368 -2.63 -15.45 -32.44
C LEU A 368 -3.60 -14.27 -32.25
N ILE A 369 -3.11 -13.03 -32.30
CA ILE A 369 -3.97 -11.85 -32.18
C ILE A 369 -4.93 -11.72 -33.39
N LEU A 370 -4.46 -12.02 -34.61
CA LEU A 370 -5.31 -11.96 -35.81
C LEU A 370 -6.42 -13.02 -35.83
N GLN A 371 -6.17 -14.19 -35.23
CA GLN A 371 -7.17 -15.26 -35.10
C GLN A 371 -8.36 -14.80 -34.23
N GLU A 372 -8.09 -14.04 -33.16
CA GLU A 372 -9.12 -13.51 -32.27
C GLU A 372 -9.73 -12.19 -32.76
N ASN A 373 -8.92 -11.32 -33.37
CA ASN A 373 -9.37 -10.05 -33.93
C ASN A 373 -8.73 -9.80 -35.32
N PRO A 374 -9.46 -10.10 -36.41
CA PRO A 374 -8.95 -9.95 -37.77
C PRO A 374 -8.71 -8.49 -38.18
N TYR A 375 -9.23 -7.52 -37.43
CA TYR A 375 -9.05 -6.09 -37.69
C TYR A 375 -7.79 -5.51 -37.04
N ALA A 376 -7.04 -6.27 -36.24
CA ALA A 376 -5.80 -5.83 -35.61
C ALA A 376 -4.62 -5.90 -36.59
N MET A 377 -4.47 -4.88 -37.44
CA MET A 377 -3.48 -4.86 -38.51
C MET A 377 -2.05 -4.89 -37.97
N TYR A 378 -1.24 -5.82 -38.48
CA TYR A 378 0.18 -5.92 -38.11
C TYR A 378 1.05 -4.92 -38.85
N ILE A 379 1.87 -4.20 -38.09
CA ILE A 379 2.89 -3.27 -38.56
C ILE A 379 4.24 -3.78 -38.07
N HIS A 380 5.12 -4.07 -39.01
CA HIS A 380 6.48 -4.46 -38.71
C HIS A 380 7.30 -3.23 -38.32
N CYS A 381 8.10 -3.33 -37.26
CA CYS A 381 8.98 -2.26 -36.81
C CYS A 381 9.90 -1.75 -37.95
N PHE A 382 9.70 -0.50 -38.37
CA PHE A 382 10.47 0.12 -39.46
C PHE A 382 11.96 0.21 -39.14
N ALA A 383 12.32 0.48 -37.88
CA ALA A 383 13.73 0.49 -37.47
C ALA A 383 14.34 -0.90 -37.69
N HIS A 384 13.67 -1.96 -37.21
CA HIS A 384 14.15 -3.32 -37.43
C HIS A 384 14.26 -3.64 -38.94
N GLN A 385 13.28 -3.25 -39.75
CA GLN A 385 13.34 -3.43 -41.21
C GLN A 385 14.55 -2.74 -41.85
N LEU A 386 14.78 -1.48 -41.51
CA LEU A 386 15.88 -0.70 -42.07
C LEU A 386 17.24 -1.29 -41.63
N GLN A 387 17.37 -1.79 -40.39
CA GLN A 387 18.58 -2.47 -39.93
C GLN A 387 18.84 -3.73 -40.77
N LEU A 388 17.82 -4.55 -40.99
CA LEU A 388 17.96 -5.76 -41.81
C LEU A 388 18.36 -5.45 -43.25
N VAL A 389 17.80 -4.39 -43.85
CA VAL A 389 18.19 -3.95 -45.21
C VAL A 389 19.65 -3.50 -45.24
N ILE A 390 20.08 -2.68 -44.29
CA ILE A 390 21.48 -2.21 -44.20
C ILE A 390 22.43 -3.40 -44.05
N VAL A 391 22.12 -4.34 -43.15
CA VAL A 391 22.92 -5.55 -42.94
C VAL A 391 22.98 -6.41 -44.21
N ALA A 392 21.84 -6.60 -44.89
CA ALA A 392 21.79 -7.38 -46.12
C ALA A 392 22.61 -6.75 -47.26
N VAL A 393 22.51 -5.44 -47.45
CA VAL A 393 23.29 -4.69 -48.45
C VAL A 393 24.78 -4.74 -48.12
N ALA A 394 25.14 -4.56 -46.85
CA ALA A 394 26.53 -4.64 -46.40
C ALA A 394 27.14 -6.03 -46.63
N LYS A 395 26.40 -7.11 -46.34
CA LYS A 395 26.82 -8.49 -46.62
C LYS A 395 26.95 -8.80 -48.11
N GLY A 396 26.20 -8.09 -48.96
CA GLY A 396 26.33 -8.19 -50.41
C GLY A 396 27.65 -7.63 -50.96
N ASN A 397 28.35 -6.80 -50.19
CA ASN A 397 29.68 -6.30 -50.55
C ASN A 397 30.76 -7.15 -49.83
N ILE A 398 31.58 -7.85 -50.61
CA ILE A 398 32.62 -8.76 -50.09
C ILE A 398 33.57 -8.05 -49.12
N ILE A 399 34.04 -6.85 -49.48
CA ILE A 399 35.01 -6.09 -48.67
C ILE A 399 34.40 -5.69 -47.32
N VAL A 400 33.16 -5.21 -47.34
CA VAL A 400 32.45 -4.81 -46.10
C VAL A 400 32.13 -6.03 -45.25
N SER A 401 31.72 -7.14 -45.87
CA SER A 401 31.46 -8.41 -45.18
C SER A 401 32.73 -8.93 -44.50
N GLU A 402 33.87 -8.97 -45.20
CA GLU A 402 35.17 -9.37 -44.64
C GLU A 402 35.58 -8.48 -43.47
N PHE A 403 35.42 -7.16 -43.60
CA PHE A 403 35.68 -6.22 -42.52
C PHE A 403 34.90 -6.57 -41.24
N PHE A 404 33.59 -6.85 -41.34
CA PHE A 404 32.79 -7.21 -40.18
C PHE A 404 33.09 -8.61 -39.62
N VAL A 405 33.64 -9.52 -40.43
CA VAL A 405 34.21 -10.79 -39.95
C VAL A 405 35.41 -10.51 -39.04
N TYR A 406 36.35 -9.66 -39.46
CA TYR A 406 37.51 -9.28 -38.63
C TYR A 406 37.09 -8.55 -37.35
N VAL A 407 36.14 -7.61 -37.44
CA VAL A 407 35.59 -6.93 -36.26
C VAL A 407 35.01 -7.94 -35.28
N SER A 408 34.22 -8.91 -35.77
CA SER A 408 33.62 -9.96 -34.96
C SER A 408 34.70 -10.85 -34.31
N MET A 409 35.75 -11.21 -35.05
CA MET A 409 36.88 -11.98 -34.54
C MET A 409 37.62 -11.24 -33.42
N ILE A 410 37.92 -9.96 -33.61
CA ILE A 410 38.60 -9.13 -32.59
C ILE A 410 37.76 -9.03 -31.32
N VAL A 411 36.45 -8.75 -31.46
CA VAL A 411 35.53 -8.65 -30.32
C VAL A 411 35.42 -10.00 -29.60
N ASN A 412 35.41 -11.11 -30.33
CA ASN A 412 35.36 -12.44 -29.71
C ASN A 412 36.69 -12.79 -29.01
N LEU A 413 37.83 -12.55 -29.65
CA LEU A 413 39.14 -12.79 -29.05
C LEU A 413 39.39 -11.95 -27.79
N THR A 414 38.90 -10.72 -27.74
CA THR A 414 39.06 -9.86 -26.56
C THR A 414 37.95 -10.08 -25.51
N GLY A 415 36.75 -10.49 -25.92
CA GLY A 415 35.55 -10.48 -25.08
C GLY A 415 34.95 -11.83 -24.68
N VAL A 416 35.46 -12.97 -25.19
CA VAL A 416 34.92 -14.30 -24.83
C VAL A 416 35.40 -14.81 -23.47
N SER A 417 36.59 -14.40 -23.02
CA SER A 417 37.12 -14.80 -21.71
C SER A 417 36.86 -13.73 -20.66
N CYS A 418 36.34 -14.12 -19.49
CA CYS A 418 36.18 -13.22 -18.34
C CYS A 418 37.50 -12.53 -17.99
N LYS A 419 38.62 -13.27 -17.96
CA LYS A 419 39.96 -12.72 -17.68
C LYS A 419 40.36 -11.63 -18.67
N ARG A 420 40.16 -11.87 -19.98
CA ARG A 420 40.51 -10.88 -21.03
C ARG A 420 39.61 -9.65 -20.98
N ARG A 421 38.33 -9.84 -20.65
CA ARG A 421 37.38 -8.74 -20.46
C ARG A 421 37.76 -7.86 -19.27
N ASP A 422 38.19 -8.46 -18.17
CA ASP A 422 38.61 -7.72 -16.98
C ASP A 422 39.96 -7.01 -17.22
N GLN A 423 40.89 -7.65 -17.94
CA GLN A 423 42.13 -7.00 -18.40
C GLN A 423 41.84 -5.78 -19.32
N LEU A 424 40.88 -5.89 -20.23
CA LEU A 424 40.47 -4.76 -21.08
C LEU A 424 39.95 -3.58 -20.28
N ARG A 425 39.11 -3.87 -19.29
CA ARG A 425 38.55 -2.86 -18.39
C ARG A 425 39.63 -2.19 -17.59
N GLN A 426 40.59 -2.96 -17.07
CA GLN A 426 41.70 -2.42 -16.30
C GLN A 426 42.62 -1.52 -17.14
N ILE A 427 43.02 -1.97 -18.34
CA ILE A 427 43.87 -1.17 -19.24
C ILE A 427 43.17 0.15 -19.63
N GLU A 428 41.87 0.09 -19.93
CA GLU A 428 41.10 1.30 -20.27
C GLU A 428 40.95 2.23 -19.05
N HIS A 429 40.72 1.67 -17.87
CA HIS A 429 40.66 2.42 -16.62
C HIS A 429 41.98 3.16 -16.35
N ASP A 430 43.12 2.46 -16.42
CA ASP A 430 44.44 3.05 -16.14
C ASP A 430 44.79 4.15 -17.15
N LYS A 431 44.40 3.97 -18.42
CA LYS A 431 44.52 5.00 -19.46
C LYS A 431 43.67 6.23 -19.15
N ILE A 432 42.41 6.05 -18.75
CA ILE A 432 41.52 7.16 -18.38
C ILE A 432 42.07 7.91 -17.17
N VAL A 433 42.55 7.21 -16.15
CA VAL A 433 43.20 7.82 -14.98
C VAL A 433 44.40 8.66 -15.41
N THR A 434 45.28 8.10 -16.24
CA THR A 434 46.46 8.81 -16.76
C THR A 434 46.07 10.10 -17.52
N LEU A 435 45.04 10.03 -18.37
CA LEU A 435 44.55 11.18 -19.14
C LEU A 435 43.84 12.23 -18.27
N LEU A 436 43.23 11.82 -17.16
CA LEU A 436 42.66 12.74 -16.17
C LEU A 436 43.78 13.46 -15.39
N ASP A 437 44.81 12.71 -14.99
CA ASP A 437 45.96 13.24 -14.25
C ASP A 437 46.82 14.19 -15.11
N SER A 438 46.91 13.94 -16.42
CA SER A 438 47.58 14.84 -17.37
C SER A 438 46.75 16.06 -17.76
N GLY A 439 45.45 16.08 -17.42
CA GLY A 439 44.53 17.15 -17.79
C GLY A 439 44.04 17.12 -19.25
N ASP A 440 44.34 16.05 -19.99
CA ASP A 440 43.95 15.90 -21.41
C ASP A 440 42.44 15.63 -21.57
N ILE A 441 41.79 15.08 -20.52
CA ILE A 441 40.34 14.89 -20.47
C ILE A 441 39.75 15.44 -19.17
N ILE A 442 38.50 15.91 -19.25
CA ILE A 442 37.79 16.51 -18.12
C ILE A 442 36.82 15.49 -17.51
N SER A 443 36.79 15.39 -16.19
CA SER A 443 35.81 14.58 -15.47
C SER A 443 34.38 15.14 -15.64
N GLY A 444 33.38 14.28 -15.69
CA GLY A 444 31.99 14.73 -15.83
C GLY A 444 30.98 13.60 -15.78
N LYS A 445 29.75 13.90 -15.36
CA LYS A 445 28.67 12.92 -15.26
C LYS A 445 28.34 12.36 -16.65
N GLY A 446 28.50 11.04 -16.82
CA GLY A 446 28.32 10.35 -18.10
C GLY A 446 29.53 10.36 -19.04
N LYS A 447 30.66 10.98 -18.65
CA LYS A 447 31.92 10.93 -19.39
C LYS A 447 32.83 9.84 -18.81
N ASN A 448 33.64 9.23 -19.68
CA ASN A 448 34.71 8.29 -19.31
C ASN A 448 34.22 7.11 -18.45
N GLN A 449 32.97 6.66 -18.67
CA GLN A 449 32.41 5.53 -17.96
C GLN A 449 33.13 4.23 -18.35
N GLU A 450 33.15 3.28 -17.43
CA GLU A 450 33.62 1.93 -17.71
C GLU A 450 32.81 1.35 -18.88
N THR A 451 33.50 0.96 -19.94
CA THR A 451 32.89 0.43 -21.16
C THR A 451 33.53 -0.89 -21.56
N SER A 452 32.77 -1.70 -22.30
CA SER A 452 33.26 -2.95 -22.88
C SER A 452 32.92 -2.97 -24.36
N LEU A 453 33.66 -3.74 -25.16
CA LEU A 453 33.29 -3.94 -26.56
C LEU A 453 31.86 -4.48 -26.68
N ALA A 454 31.07 -3.86 -27.54
CA ALA A 454 29.73 -4.33 -27.88
C ALA A 454 29.84 -5.38 -28.98
N ARG A 455 29.08 -6.47 -28.87
CA ARG A 455 28.99 -7.45 -29.96
C ARG A 455 28.03 -6.92 -31.05
N PRO A 456 28.42 -6.99 -32.33
CA PRO A 456 27.51 -6.67 -33.41
C PRO A 456 26.43 -7.74 -33.48
N GLY A 457 25.17 -7.33 -33.66
CA GLY A 457 24.02 -8.20 -33.87
C GLY A 457 23.22 -7.74 -35.07
N ASP A 458 22.80 -8.68 -35.92
CA ASP A 458 22.07 -8.35 -37.15
C ASP A 458 20.68 -7.77 -36.88
N THR A 459 20.05 -8.21 -35.78
CA THR A 459 18.67 -7.88 -35.41
C THR A 459 18.55 -6.70 -34.44
N ARG A 460 19.66 -6.19 -33.89
CA ARG A 460 19.67 -5.11 -32.91
C ARG A 460 20.06 -3.79 -33.58
N TRP A 461 19.12 -2.83 -33.56
CA TRP A 461 19.34 -1.52 -34.19
C TRP A 461 20.63 -0.86 -33.67
N GLY A 462 21.49 -0.45 -34.59
CA GLY A 462 22.69 0.33 -34.27
C GLY A 462 23.81 -0.45 -33.55
N SER A 463 23.68 -1.76 -33.33
CA SER A 463 24.72 -2.53 -32.62
C SER A 463 26.04 -2.54 -33.39
N HIS A 464 25.98 -2.62 -34.72
CA HIS A 464 27.17 -2.59 -35.57
C HIS A 464 27.91 -1.26 -35.45
N TYR A 465 27.18 -0.15 -35.49
CA TYR A 465 27.74 1.18 -35.29
C TYR A 465 28.33 1.35 -33.89
N LEU A 466 27.62 0.89 -32.85
CA LEU A 466 28.10 0.91 -31.47
C LEU A 466 29.38 0.09 -31.30
N THR A 467 29.47 -1.09 -31.92
CA THR A 467 30.69 -1.90 -31.93
C THR A 467 31.85 -1.13 -32.53
N LEU A 468 31.65 -0.47 -33.68
CA LEU A 468 32.70 0.30 -34.34
C LEU A 468 33.15 1.51 -33.51
N LEU A 469 32.22 2.25 -32.93
CA LEU A 469 32.53 3.36 -32.04
C LEU A 469 33.37 2.91 -30.84
N ARG A 470 32.96 1.81 -30.17
CA ARG A 470 33.68 1.27 -29.01
C ARG A 470 35.04 0.70 -29.40
N LEU A 471 35.12 0.02 -30.55
CA LEU A 471 36.39 -0.50 -31.06
C LEU A 471 37.35 0.64 -31.39
N SER A 472 36.86 1.72 -32.00
CA SER A 472 37.66 2.91 -32.29
C SER A 472 38.13 3.63 -31.03
N SER A 473 37.29 3.77 -30.01
CA SER A 473 37.66 4.45 -28.76
C SER A 473 38.66 3.63 -27.93
N MET A 474 38.48 2.30 -27.91
CA MET A 474 39.29 1.37 -27.10
C MET A 474 40.44 0.73 -27.89
N TRP A 475 40.74 1.20 -29.11
CA TRP A 475 41.65 0.50 -30.03
C TRP A 475 43.02 0.23 -29.43
N ALA A 476 43.63 1.22 -28.75
CA ALA A 476 44.92 1.05 -28.10
C ALA A 476 44.91 -0.08 -27.05
N SER A 477 43.85 -0.14 -26.24
CA SER A 477 43.66 -1.15 -25.19
C SER A 477 43.41 -2.54 -25.80
N VAL A 478 42.69 -2.60 -26.92
CA VAL A 478 42.48 -3.84 -27.70
C VAL A 478 43.78 -4.38 -28.26
N ILE A 479 44.64 -3.52 -28.82
CA ILE A 479 45.97 -3.92 -29.29
C ILE A 479 46.82 -4.48 -28.15
N GLY A 480 46.78 -3.86 -26.97
CA GLY A 480 47.48 -4.37 -25.78
C GLY A 480 47.07 -5.81 -25.43
N ILE A 481 45.78 -6.14 -25.47
CA ILE A 481 45.31 -7.51 -25.21
C ILE A 481 45.74 -8.48 -26.31
N LEU A 482 45.64 -8.07 -27.58
CA LEU A 482 46.05 -8.92 -28.69
C LEU A 482 47.56 -9.23 -28.62
N GLY A 483 48.38 -8.26 -28.19
CA GLY A 483 49.80 -8.47 -27.87
C GLY A 483 49.99 -9.49 -26.75
N ASN A 484 49.29 -9.33 -25.62
CA ASN A 484 49.36 -10.31 -24.52
C ASN A 484 48.95 -11.73 -24.96
N ILE A 485 47.94 -11.86 -25.82
CA ILE A 485 47.51 -13.17 -26.37
C ILE A 485 48.62 -13.77 -27.25
N GLN A 486 49.28 -12.95 -28.06
CA GLN A 486 50.39 -13.40 -28.88
C GLN A 486 51.58 -13.87 -28.03
N ASP A 487 51.91 -13.15 -26.96
CA ASP A 487 52.97 -13.50 -26.03
C ASP A 487 52.64 -14.82 -25.28
N ASP A 488 51.41 -14.96 -24.79
CA ASP A 488 50.91 -16.18 -24.14
C ASP A 488 50.93 -17.40 -25.09
N ALA A 489 50.56 -17.21 -26.36
CA ALA A 489 50.62 -18.27 -27.38
C ALA A 489 52.06 -18.70 -27.64
N SER A 490 52.99 -17.75 -27.77
CA SER A 490 54.41 -18.03 -28.00
C SER A 490 55.11 -18.71 -26.81
N THR A 491 54.59 -18.53 -25.59
CA THR A 491 55.08 -19.25 -24.39
C THR A 491 54.48 -20.65 -24.26
N SER A 492 53.31 -20.91 -24.84
CA SER A 492 52.63 -22.21 -24.79
C SER A 492 53.21 -23.26 -25.76
N ASP A 493 53.80 -22.85 -26.88
CA ASP A 493 54.53 -23.75 -27.81
C ASP A 493 55.81 -24.36 -27.20
N ASN A 494 56.25 -23.87 -26.03
CA ASN A 494 57.34 -24.47 -25.25
C ASN A 494 56.88 -25.51 -24.21
N ARG A 495 55.61 -25.95 -24.24
CA ARG A 495 55.12 -27.08 -23.45
C ARG A 495 54.50 -28.16 -24.34
N VAL A 496 55.36 -28.80 -25.14
CA VAL A 496 55.12 -30.18 -25.59
C VAL A 496 55.17 -31.08 -24.36
N PHE A 497 54.01 -31.40 -23.80
CA PHE A 497 53.85 -32.59 -22.96
C PHE A 497 53.32 -33.72 -23.85
N ILE A 498 54.23 -34.65 -24.11
CA ILE A 498 53.96 -36.00 -24.59
C ILE A 498 52.95 -36.66 -23.62
N GLY A 499 51.81 -37.09 -24.15
CA GLY A 499 50.77 -37.75 -23.39
C GLY A 499 49.76 -38.43 -24.31
N ASN A 500 50.19 -39.55 -24.91
CA ASN A 500 49.34 -40.49 -25.63
C ASN A 500 48.06 -40.84 -24.85
N HIS A 501 46.91 -40.86 -25.50
CA HIS A 501 46.03 -42.04 -25.56
C HIS A 501 44.93 -41.86 -26.61
N LYS A 502 45.09 -42.64 -27.70
CA LYS A 502 44.18 -43.13 -28.74
C LYS A 502 42.88 -42.38 -29.07
#